data_AF-A0A263HAB4-F1
#
_entry.id   AF-A0A263HAB4-F1
#
_cell.length_a   1.000
_cell.length_b   1.000
_cell.length_c   1.000
_cell.angle_alpha   90.00
_cell.angle_beta   90.00
_cell.angle_gamma   90.00
#
_symmetry.space_group_name_H-M   'P 1'
#
loop_
_entity.id
_entity.type
_entity.pdbx_description
1 polymer ?
#
loop_
_entity_poly.entity_id
_entity_poly.type
_entity_poly.pdbx_seq_one_letter_code
_entity_poly.pdbx_strand_id
1 'polypeptide(L)'
;MKNKELQRFMTNSGMTQKQIAQALSVSVGTISLYLKDQYAGDVQRLDDKVAEYLARQDQKILKTHYNRQFVSTLAARKTMDVMQYAHTEGKIVVVYGAAGLGKTATLKEYAVRYPSSMLIETDPGYNPRVLLHKIAETCGVVAQGGNHDVFEKIVEKLDGSERLLIIDEAELLSTRSLEFVRRLHDKTQIGVVLAGMPRLLVNLRGKSGEFAQLYSRVNNTHNFGNALPDKDLAMLTESALGTGEFNDAFIKFSKGNARRLSNLMSGVVRLSKLNECDITYEMIEEYNKMLIS
;
A
#
# COMPACT_ATOMS: atom_id res chain seq x y z
N MET A 1 -14.56 -21.65 27.31
CA MET A 1 -13.71 -22.59 26.54
C MET A 1 -13.23 -21.87 25.30
N LYS A 2 -11.92 -21.85 25.06
CA LYS A 2 -11.30 -21.03 24.01
C LYS A 2 -11.68 -21.45 22.60
N ASN A 3 -12.09 -22.70 22.39
CA ASN A 3 -12.64 -23.19 21.13
C ASN A 3 -13.89 -22.41 20.67
N LYS A 4 -14.83 -22.08 21.57
CA LYS A 4 -16.04 -21.30 21.25
C LYS A 4 -15.71 -19.84 20.92
N GLU A 5 -14.72 -19.26 21.60
CA GLU A 5 -14.24 -17.91 21.31
C GLU A 5 -13.57 -17.84 19.93
N LEU A 6 -12.72 -18.84 19.61
CA LEU A 6 -12.10 -18.96 18.29
C LEU A 6 -13.16 -19.13 17.18
N GLN A 7 -14.19 -19.93 17.43
CA GLN A 7 -15.27 -20.14 16.46
C GLN A 7 -16.03 -18.83 16.17
N ARG A 8 -16.37 -18.05 17.21
CA ARG A 8 -16.99 -16.73 17.05
C ARG A 8 -16.08 -15.77 16.29
N PHE A 9 -14.79 -15.74 16.63
CA PHE A 9 -13.81 -14.90 15.93
C PHE A 9 -13.72 -15.25 14.45
N MET A 10 -13.68 -16.54 14.10
CA MET A 10 -13.64 -16.99 12.70
C MET A 10 -14.88 -16.56 11.92
N THR A 11 -16.07 -16.68 12.51
CA THR A 11 -17.32 -16.22 11.88
C THR A 11 -17.30 -14.70 11.65
N ASN A 12 -16.86 -13.93 12.64
CA ASN A 12 -16.85 -12.47 12.56
C ASN A 12 -15.77 -11.92 11.61
N SER A 13 -14.63 -12.59 11.52
CA SER A 13 -13.48 -12.18 10.68
C SER A 13 -13.53 -12.75 9.27
N GLY A 14 -14.38 -13.74 8.99
CA GLY A 14 -14.40 -14.49 7.74
C GLY A 14 -13.17 -15.40 7.53
N MET A 15 -12.35 -15.62 8.56
CA MET A 15 -11.13 -16.43 8.44
C MET A 15 -11.43 -17.93 8.34
N THR A 16 -10.75 -18.58 7.40
CA THR A 16 -10.84 -20.03 7.16
C THR A 16 -10.03 -20.83 8.20
N GLN A 17 -10.39 -22.10 8.42
CA GLN A 17 -9.62 -23.01 9.28
C GLN A 17 -8.15 -23.14 8.83
N LYS A 18 -7.88 -23.03 7.52
CA LYS A 18 -6.51 -23.04 6.97
C LYS A 18 -5.69 -21.83 7.45
N GLN A 19 -6.28 -20.64 7.43
CA GLN A 19 -5.61 -19.43 7.89
C GLN A 19 -5.36 -19.44 9.40
N ILE A 20 -6.31 -19.97 10.19
CA ILE A 20 -6.13 -20.14 11.64
C ILE A 20 -5.06 -21.19 11.96
N ALA A 21 -5.06 -22.32 11.27
CA ALA A 21 -4.04 -23.36 11.44
C ALA A 21 -2.64 -22.83 11.16
N GLN A 22 -2.48 -22.04 10.09
CA GLN A 22 -1.22 -21.36 9.78
C GLN A 22 -0.83 -20.35 10.86
N ALA A 23 -1.78 -19.57 11.36
CA ALA A 23 -1.51 -18.54 12.37
C ALA A 23 -1.12 -19.11 13.74
N LEU A 24 -1.65 -20.28 14.10
CA LEU A 24 -1.36 -20.99 15.35
C LEU A 24 -0.22 -22.01 15.21
N SER A 25 0.35 -22.14 14.00
CA SER A 25 1.36 -23.13 13.65
C SER A 25 0.95 -24.56 14.05
N VAL A 26 -0.25 -24.98 13.60
CA VAL A 26 -0.80 -26.33 13.80
C VAL A 26 -1.43 -26.85 12.50
N SER A 27 -1.82 -28.12 12.46
CA SER A 27 -2.50 -28.69 11.29
C SER A 27 -3.96 -28.23 11.20
N VAL A 28 -4.51 -28.23 9.98
CA VAL A 28 -5.94 -27.94 9.78
C VAL A 28 -6.83 -28.96 10.50
N GLY A 29 -6.40 -30.24 10.53
CA GLY A 29 -7.08 -31.30 11.26
C GLY A 29 -7.15 -31.03 12.77
N THR A 30 -6.06 -30.52 13.35
CA THR A 30 -6.00 -30.10 14.77
C THR A 30 -7.04 -29.03 15.08
N ILE A 31 -7.15 -27.99 14.23
CA ILE A 31 -8.17 -26.94 14.40
C ILE A 31 -9.58 -27.50 14.24
N SER A 32 -9.80 -28.38 13.26
CA SER A 32 -11.12 -28.98 13.02
C SER A 32 -11.61 -29.80 14.23
N LEU A 33 -10.73 -30.62 14.81
CA LEU A 33 -11.02 -31.42 16.01
C LEU A 33 -11.20 -30.52 17.24
N TYR A 34 -10.37 -29.50 17.40
CA TYR A 34 -10.45 -28.57 18.53
C TYR A 34 -11.74 -27.75 18.54
N LEU A 35 -12.17 -27.26 17.36
CA LEU A 35 -13.45 -26.55 17.21
C LEU A 35 -14.68 -27.43 17.50
N LYS A 36 -14.56 -28.75 17.31
CA LYS A 36 -15.61 -29.74 17.59
C LYS A 36 -15.54 -30.32 19.01
N ASP A 37 -14.59 -29.86 19.84
CA ASP A 37 -14.36 -30.40 21.19
C ASP A 37 -13.92 -31.89 21.18
N GLN A 38 -13.27 -32.32 20.10
CA GLN A 38 -12.84 -33.72 19.85
C GLN A 38 -11.31 -33.88 19.83
N TYR A 39 -10.56 -32.83 20.18
CA TYR A 39 -9.11 -32.88 20.17
C TYR A 39 -8.59 -33.54 21.46
N ALA A 40 -8.04 -34.75 21.33
CA ALA A 40 -7.52 -35.55 22.46
C ALA A 40 -6.05 -35.26 22.81
N GLY A 41 -5.42 -34.27 22.15
CA GLY A 41 -4.04 -33.88 22.43
C GLY A 41 -3.95 -32.89 23.60
N ASP A 42 -2.88 -32.09 23.61
CA ASP A 42 -2.68 -31.05 24.62
C ASP A 42 -3.62 -29.85 24.36
N VAL A 43 -4.82 -29.91 24.96
CA VAL A 43 -5.85 -28.87 24.87
C VAL A 43 -5.39 -27.58 25.53
N GLN A 44 -4.69 -27.65 26.66
CA GLN A 44 -4.25 -26.45 27.40
C GLN A 44 -3.27 -25.62 26.56
N ARG A 45 -2.27 -26.27 25.94
CA ARG A 45 -1.34 -25.58 25.05
C ARG A 45 -2.02 -24.96 23.84
N LEU A 46 -3.08 -25.58 23.35
CA LEU A 46 -3.86 -25.03 22.23
C LEU A 46 -4.73 -23.86 22.69
N ASP A 47 -5.32 -23.94 23.88
CA ASP A 47 -6.04 -22.83 24.53
C ASP A 47 -5.12 -21.62 24.72
N ASP A 48 -3.88 -21.81 25.18
CA ASP A 48 -2.89 -20.73 25.36
C ASP A 48 -2.54 -20.06 24.02
N LYS A 49 -2.28 -20.86 22.98
CA LYS A 49 -2.04 -20.35 21.61
C LYS A 49 -3.23 -19.55 21.08
N VAL A 50 -4.44 -20.05 21.31
CA VAL A 50 -5.67 -19.37 20.88
C VAL A 50 -5.87 -18.08 21.66
N ALA A 51 -5.67 -18.09 22.97
CA ALA A 51 -5.78 -16.90 23.82
C ALA A 51 -4.78 -15.82 23.38
N GLU A 52 -3.51 -16.20 23.19
CA GLU A 52 -2.46 -15.29 22.71
C GLU A 52 -2.80 -14.72 21.32
N TYR A 53 -3.30 -15.56 20.41
CA TYR A 53 -3.70 -15.13 19.08
C TYR A 53 -4.89 -14.17 19.11
N LEU A 54 -5.96 -14.49 19.85
CA LEU A 54 -7.14 -13.64 19.96
C LEU A 54 -6.80 -12.29 20.60
N ALA A 55 -6.02 -12.27 21.68
CA ALA A 55 -5.54 -11.03 22.30
C ALA A 55 -4.74 -10.17 21.31
N ARG A 56 -3.91 -10.80 20.45
CA ARG A 56 -3.18 -10.12 19.39
C ARG A 56 -4.10 -9.57 18.29
N GLN A 57 -5.22 -10.24 17.99
CA GLN A 57 -6.20 -9.76 17.01
C GLN A 57 -7.03 -8.60 17.55
N ASP A 58 -7.43 -8.64 18.82
CA ASP A 58 -8.12 -7.53 19.47
C ASP A 58 -7.25 -6.26 19.44
N GLN A 59 -5.95 -6.41 19.70
CA GLN A 59 -4.97 -5.32 19.55
C GLN A 59 -4.84 -4.81 18.09
N LYS A 60 -5.02 -5.67 17.09
CA LYS A 60 -5.01 -5.28 15.67
C LYS A 60 -6.28 -4.57 15.24
N ILE A 61 -7.46 -5.00 15.72
CA ILE A 61 -8.75 -4.37 15.43
C ILE A 61 -8.70 -2.89 15.87
N LEU A 62 -8.12 -2.62 17.04
CA LEU A 62 -7.88 -1.26 17.51
C LEU A 62 -7.04 -0.42 16.53
N LYS A 63 -6.00 -1.00 15.93
CA LYS A 63 -5.18 -0.33 14.89
C LYS A 63 -5.95 -0.09 13.59
N THR A 64 -6.85 -1.00 13.23
CA THR A 64 -7.66 -0.91 12.00
C THR A 64 -8.79 0.12 12.09
N HIS A 65 -9.36 0.37 13.27
CA HIS A 65 -10.45 1.35 13.41
C HIS A 65 -10.05 2.80 13.09
N TYR A 66 -8.80 3.20 13.36
CA TYR A 66 -8.33 4.59 13.17
C TYR A 66 -7.72 4.86 11.79
N ASN A 67 -7.33 3.83 11.05
CA ASN A 67 -6.65 3.95 9.76
C ASN A 67 -7.54 3.53 8.57
N ARG A 68 -8.87 3.48 8.79
CA ARG A 68 -9.80 2.75 7.91
C ARG A 68 -10.24 3.53 6.67
N GLN A 69 -10.17 4.86 6.70
CA GLN A 69 -10.64 5.70 5.61
C GLN A 69 -9.47 6.44 4.95
N PHE A 70 -9.45 6.43 3.62
CA PHE A 70 -8.52 7.25 2.86
C PHE A 70 -8.83 8.73 3.09
N VAL A 71 -7.84 9.47 3.60
CA VAL A 71 -7.96 10.92 3.80
C VAL A 71 -7.53 11.63 2.54
N SER A 72 -8.45 12.39 1.94
CA SER A 72 -8.21 13.21 0.76
C SER A 72 -7.44 14.49 1.11
N THR A 73 -6.16 14.34 1.45
CA THR A 73 -5.24 15.45 1.73
C THR A 73 -5.01 16.31 0.47
N LEU A 74 -4.39 17.49 0.60
CA LEU A 74 -4.05 18.32 -0.56
C LEU A 74 -3.06 17.61 -1.50
N ALA A 75 -2.03 16.97 -0.97
CA ALA A 75 -1.09 16.17 -1.77
C ALA A 75 -1.79 14.98 -2.46
N ALA A 76 -2.66 14.28 -1.75
CA ALA A 76 -3.47 13.20 -2.31
C ALA A 76 -4.36 13.68 -3.45
N ARG A 77 -5.12 14.77 -3.26
CA ARG A 77 -5.98 15.35 -4.30
C ARG A 77 -5.20 15.72 -5.56
N LYS A 78 -4.09 16.45 -5.41
CA LYS A 78 -3.23 16.81 -6.56
C LYS A 78 -2.70 15.59 -7.30
N THR A 79 -2.35 14.54 -6.57
CA THR A 79 -1.90 13.27 -7.18
C THR A 79 -3.04 12.59 -7.92
N MET A 80 -4.24 12.52 -7.34
CA MET A 80 -5.44 11.99 -8.00
C MET A 80 -5.73 12.76 -9.30
N ASP A 81 -5.61 14.09 -9.30
CA ASP A 81 -5.82 14.92 -10.50
C ASP A 81 -4.79 14.61 -11.60
N VAL A 82 -3.52 14.45 -11.22
CA VAL A 82 -2.44 14.10 -12.16
C VAL A 82 -2.61 12.69 -12.72
N MET A 83 -3.06 11.74 -11.89
CA MET A 83 -3.40 10.38 -12.34
C MET A 83 -4.61 10.38 -13.26
N GLN A 84 -5.63 11.18 -12.95
CA GLN A 84 -6.81 11.34 -13.80
C GLN A 84 -6.42 11.91 -15.17
N TYR A 85 -5.57 12.93 -15.20
CA TYR A 85 -5.02 13.48 -16.44
C TYR A 85 -4.30 12.40 -17.25
N ALA A 86 -3.46 11.58 -16.62
CA ALA A 86 -2.79 10.47 -17.31
C ALA A 86 -3.79 9.47 -17.89
N HIS A 87 -4.84 9.15 -17.13
CA HIS A 87 -5.88 8.19 -17.49
C HIS A 87 -6.71 8.67 -18.69
N THR A 88 -7.17 9.92 -18.67
CA THR A 88 -8.07 10.46 -19.70
C THR A 88 -7.33 10.87 -20.97
N GLU A 89 -6.12 11.40 -20.84
CA GLU A 89 -5.37 11.96 -21.97
C GLU A 89 -4.33 10.99 -22.56
N GLY A 90 -4.25 9.77 -22.02
CA GLY A 90 -3.29 8.76 -22.46
C GLY A 90 -1.85 9.24 -22.33
N LYS A 91 -1.50 9.86 -21.19
CA LYS A 91 -0.17 10.47 -20.97
C LYS A 91 0.68 9.69 -19.97
N ILE A 92 1.99 9.89 -20.06
CA ILE A 92 2.93 9.44 -19.02
C ILE A 92 3.09 10.55 -17.98
N VAL A 93 2.85 10.20 -16.71
CA VAL A 93 3.09 11.08 -15.57
C VAL A 93 3.98 10.42 -14.53
N VAL A 94 4.73 11.23 -13.79
CA VAL A 94 5.63 10.75 -12.73
C VAL A 94 5.22 11.32 -11.38
N VAL A 95 5.00 10.46 -10.39
CA VAL A 95 4.67 10.83 -9.01
C VAL A 95 5.85 10.46 -8.12
N TYR A 96 6.54 11.44 -7.54
CA TYR A 96 7.76 11.15 -6.77
C TYR A 96 7.86 11.94 -5.47
N GLY A 97 8.67 11.44 -4.54
CA GLY A 97 8.96 12.10 -3.25
C GLY A 97 9.50 11.13 -2.21
N ALA A 98 9.81 11.60 -1.01
CA ALA A 98 10.37 10.76 0.05
C ALA A 98 9.43 9.60 0.45
N ALA A 99 10.01 8.57 1.06
CA ALA A 99 9.26 7.42 1.54
C ALA A 99 8.34 7.80 2.72
N GLY A 100 7.15 7.20 2.77
CA GLY A 100 6.22 7.41 3.88
C GLY A 100 5.37 8.68 3.81
N LEU A 101 5.30 9.36 2.65
CA LEU A 101 4.45 10.54 2.45
C LEU A 101 3.02 10.24 1.93
N GLY A 102 2.66 8.96 1.75
CA GLY A 102 1.30 8.58 1.32
C GLY A 102 1.10 8.36 -0.19
N LYS A 103 2.18 8.30 -0.98
CA LYS A 103 2.13 7.99 -2.43
C LYS A 103 1.39 6.69 -2.72
N THR A 104 1.90 5.55 -2.23
CA THR A 104 1.30 4.21 -2.41
C THR A 104 -0.16 4.15 -1.95
N ALA A 105 -0.51 4.82 -0.84
CA ALA A 105 -1.89 4.88 -0.38
C ALA A 105 -2.81 5.58 -1.39
N THR A 106 -2.34 6.66 -2.00
CA THR A 106 -3.06 7.40 -3.04
C THR A 106 -3.21 6.59 -4.32
N LEU A 107 -2.16 5.88 -4.76
CA LEU A 107 -2.21 5.02 -5.94
C LEU A 107 -3.21 3.87 -5.76
N LYS A 108 -3.20 3.23 -4.58
CA LYS A 108 -4.13 2.14 -4.23
C LYS A 108 -5.58 2.63 -4.19
N GLU A 109 -5.81 3.78 -3.58
CA GLU A 109 -7.14 4.39 -3.54
C GLU A 109 -7.64 4.71 -4.95
N TYR A 110 -6.79 5.27 -5.83
CA TYR A 110 -7.16 5.51 -7.23
C TYR A 110 -7.54 4.19 -7.91
N ALA A 111 -6.73 3.14 -7.72
CA ALA A 111 -6.98 1.84 -8.36
C ALA A 111 -8.28 1.18 -7.91
N VAL A 112 -8.68 1.37 -6.65
CA VAL A 112 -9.97 0.92 -6.12
C VAL A 112 -11.13 1.72 -6.75
N ARG A 113 -10.97 3.03 -6.93
CA ARG A 113 -12.01 3.90 -7.51
C ARG A 113 -12.23 3.69 -9.01
N TYR A 114 -11.18 3.33 -9.74
CA TYR A 114 -11.21 3.21 -11.20
C TYR A 114 -10.77 1.81 -11.66
N PRO A 115 -11.72 0.86 -11.85
CA PRO A 115 -11.41 -0.52 -12.25
C PRO A 115 -10.68 -0.67 -13.60
N SER A 116 -10.72 0.35 -14.46
CA SER A 116 -9.94 0.39 -15.71
C SER A 116 -8.43 0.56 -15.48
N SER A 117 -8.02 0.94 -14.27
CA SER A 117 -6.60 1.03 -13.91
C SER A 117 -5.98 -0.33 -13.56
N MET A 118 -4.66 -0.41 -13.70
CA MET A 118 -3.86 -1.61 -13.48
C MET A 118 -2.69 -1.22 -12.58
N LEU A 119 -2.75 -1.58 -11.31
CA LEU A 119 -1.69 -1.28 -10.34
C LEU A 119 -0.69 -2.44 -10.24
N ILE A 120 0.59 -2.11 -10.39
CA ILE A 120 1.72 -3.03 -10.20
C ILE A 120 2.64 -2.43 -9.13
N GLU A 121 2.79 -3.12 -8.01
CA GLU A 121 3.81 -2.82 -6.99
C GLU A 121 5.07 -3.62 -7.33
N THR A 122 6.16 -2.92 -7.64
CA THR A 122 7.41 -3.56 -8.04
C THR A 122 8.26 -3.96 -6.83
N ASP A 123 9.11 -4.97 -7.02
CA ASP A 123 10.11 -5.40 -6.05
C ASP A 123 11.48 -5.58 -6.72
N PRO A 124 12.58 -5.75 -5.96
CA PRO A 124 13.93 -5.87 -6.54
C PRO A 124 14.13 -7.03 -7.53
N GLY A 125 13.24 -8.02 -7.58
CA GLY A 125 13.28 -9.14 -8.50
C GLY A 125 12.70 -8.85 -9.90
N TYR A 126 12.16 -7.65 -10.12
CA TYR A 126 11.51 -7.29 -11.39
C TYR A 126 12.53 -7.09 -12.54
N ASN A 127 12.76 -8.15 -13.29
CA ASN A 127 13.35 -8.08 -14.63
C ASN A 127 12.25 -7.86 -15.71
N PRO A 128 12.60 -7.57 -16.97
CA PRO A 128 11.60 -7.33 -18.02
C PRO A 128 10.60 -8.47 -18.22
N ARG A 129 11.01 -9.74 -18.06
CA ARG A 129 10.11 -10.89 -18.18
C ARG A 129 9.07 -10.87 -17.05
N VAL A 130 9.51 -10.69 -15.81
CA VAL A 130 8.62 -10.62 -14.64
C VAL A 130 7.63 -9.46 -14.78
N LEU A 131 8.10 -8.28 -15.20
CA LEU A 131 7.23 -7.12 -15.42
C LEU A 131 6.17 -7.40 -16.49
N LEU A 132 6.56 -7.92 -17.66
CA LEU A 132 5.61 -8.23 -18.74
C LEU A 132 4.59 -9.29 -18.31
N HIS A 133 5.02 -10.34 -17.63
CA HIS A 133 4.12 -11.35 -17.08
C HIS A 133 3.13 -10.74 -16.08
N LYS A 134 3.57 -9.81 -15.24
CA LYS A 134 2.69 -9.14 -14.27
C LYS A 134 1.69 -8.18 -14.93
N ILE A 135 2.10 -7.47 -15.98
CA ILE A 135 1.20 -6.65 -16.80
C ILE A 135 0.17 -7.56 -17.48
N ALA A 136 0.61 -8.66 -18.11
CA ALA A 136 -0.26 -9.63 -18.77
C ALA A 136 -1.31 -10.20 -17.81
N GLU A 137 -0.91 -10.63 -16.62
CA GLU A 137 -1.83 -11.11 -15.58
C GLU A 137 -2.89 -10.05 -15.25
N THR A 138 -2.46 -8.80 -15.01
CA THR A 138 -3.36 -7.69 -14.65
C THR A 138 -4.32 -7.29 -15.78
N CYS A 139 -3.94 -7.49 -17.05
CA CYS A 139 -4.83 -7.24 -18.19
C CYS A 139 -5.64 -8.48 -18.65
N GLY A 140 -5.47 -9.62 -17.97
CA GLY A 140 -6.19 -10.86 -18.29
C GLY A 140 -5.64 -11.61 -19.50
N VAL A 141 -4.36 -11.41 -19.83
CA VAL A 141 -3.66 -12.06 -20.94
C VAL A 141 -2.83 -13.24 -20.42
N VAL A 142 -2.92 -14.36 -21.11
CA VAL A 142 -2.09 -15.53 -20.81
C VAL A 142 -0.66 -15.30 -21.31
N ALA A 143 0.28 -15.17 -20.37
CA ALA A 143 1.69 -14.95 -20.67
C ALA A 143 2.40 -16.25 -21.09
N GLN A 144 2.32 -16.57 -22.38
CA GLN A 144 3.02 -17.69 -23.02
C GLN A 144 3.98 -17.19 -24.09
N GLY A 145 5.20 -17.74 -24.08
CA GLY A 145 6.26 -17.43 -25.05
C GLY A 145 7.43 -16.63 -24.47
N GLY A 146 8.19 -16.03 -25.38
CA GLY A 146 9.24 -15.06 -25.07
C GLY A 146 8.67 -13.69 -24.72
N ASN A 147 9.54 -12.75 -24.35
CA ASN A 147 9.12 -11.40 -23.99
C ASN A 147 8.38 -10.69 -25.13
N HIS A 148 8.77 -10.95 -26.39
CA HIS A 148 8.12 -10.35 -27.55
C HIS A 148 6.68 -10.84 -27.72
N ASP A 149 6.45 -12.16 -27.63
CA ASP A 149 5.11 -12.75 -27.76
C ASP A 149 4.15 -12.23 -26.68
N VAL A 150 4.64 -12.16 -25.44
CA VAL A 150 3.85 -11.63 -24.31
C VAL A 150 3.57 -10.14 -24.52
N PHE A 151 4.57 -9.37 -24.97
CA PHE A 151 4.43 -7.94 -25.22
C PHE A 151 3.39 -7.64 -26.30
N GLU A 152 3.41 -8.32 -27.44
CA GLU A 152 2.42 -8.08 -28.51
C GLU A 152 1.00 -8.44 -28.07
N LYS A 153 0.81 -9.52 -27.29
CA LYS A 153 -0.51 -9.84 -26.71
C LYS A 153 -1.00 -8.78 -25.72
N ILE A 154 -0.11 -8.19 -24.94
CA ILE A 154 -0.45 -7.07 -24.05
C ILE A 154 -0.87 -5.86 -24.90
N VAL A 155 -0.12 -5.54 -25.96
CA VAL A 155 -0.44 -4.45 -26.88
C VAL A 155 -1.83 -4.65 -27.49
N GLU A 156 -2.11 -5.81 -28.06
CA GLU A 156 -3.43 -6.15 -28.64
C GLU A 156 -4.56 -5.97 -27.63
N LYS A 157 -4.34 -6.36 -26.37
CA LYS A 157 -5.35 -6.23 -25.31
C LYS A 157 -5.59 -4.79 -24.86
N LEU A 158 -4.55 -3.95 -24.93
CA LEU A 158 -4.58 -2.60 -24.37
C LEU A 158 -4.82 -1.51 -25.41
N ASP A 159 -4.61 -1.79 -26.69
CA ASP A 159 -4.92 -0.86 -27.77
C ASP A 159 -6.40 -0.47 -27.76
N GLY A 160 -6.68 0.84 -27.83
CA GLY A 160 -8.04 1.38 -27.72
C GLY A 160 -8.77 1.11 -26.39
N SER A 161 -8.09 0.60 -25.36
CA SER A 161 -8.73 0.24 -24.09
C SER A 161 -8.90 1.40 -23.10
N GLU A 162 -8.23 2.53 -23.35
CA GLU A 162 -8.23 3.74 -22.50
C GLU A 162 -7.89 3.44 -21.02
N ARG A 163 -7.11 2.39 -20.77
CA ARG A 163 -6.72 1.98 -19.41
C ARG A 163 -5.57 2.82 -18.87
N LEU A 164 -5.38 2.75 -17.55
CA LEU A 164 -4.25 3.35 -16.85
C LEU A 164 -3.32 2.28 -16.28
N LEU A 165 -2.05 2.27 -16.68
CA LEU A 165 -1.01 1.45 -16.03
C LEU A 165 -0.33 2.26 -14.92
N ILE A 166 -0.44 1.79 -13.68
CA ILE A 166 0.21 2.40 -12.51
C ILE A 166 1.32 1.48 -12.04
N ILE A 167 2.55 1.99 -11.95
CA ILE A 167 3.72 1.27 -11.47
C ILE A 167 4.24 1.97 -10.22
N ASP A 168 4.10 1.33 -9.06
CA ASP A 168 4.66 1.80 -7.80
C ASP A 168 6.06 1.23 -7.56
N GLU A 169 6.86 1.98 -6.79
CA GLU A 169 8.29 1.72 -6.56
C GLU A 169 9.11 1.62 -7.87
N ALA A 170 8.70 2.35 -8.91
CA ALA A 170 9.27 2.27 -10.26
C ALA A 170 10.79 2.54 -10.34
N GLU A 171 11.39 3.13 -9.31
CA GLU A 171 12.85 3.22 -9.17
C GLU A 171 13.57 1.88 -9.11
N LEU A 172 12.86 0.80 -8.79
CA LEU A 172 13.38 -0.56 -8.74
C LEU A 172 13.45 -1.20 -10.13
N LEU A 173 12.74 -0.63 -11.10
CA LEU A 173 12.76 -1.13 -12.46
C LEU A 173 14.11 -0.87 -13.12
N SER A 174 14.60 -1.90 -13.80
CA SER A 174 15.71 -1.74 -14.71
C SER A 174 15.33 -0.80 -15.85
N THR A 175 16.33 -0.14 -16.40
CA THR A 175 16.22 0.64 -17.63
C THR A 175 15.50 -0.09 -18.76
N ARG A 176 15.81 -1.38 -18.96
CA ARG A 176 15.18 -2.19 -20.00
C ARG A 176 13.69 -2.41 -19.73
N SER A 177 13.32 -2.54 -18.45
CA SER A 177 11.92 -2.65 -18.03
C SER A 177 11.14 -1.35 -18.32
N LEU A 178 11.74 -0.19 -18.04
CA LEU A 178 11.14 1.12 -18.33
C LEU A 178 10.94 1.35 -19.85
N GLU A 179 11.87 0.88 -20.69
CA GLU A 179 11.72 0.94 -22.15
C GLU A 179 10.52 0.12 -22.64
N PHE A 180 10.25 -1.06 -22.06
CA PHE A 180 9.02 -1.81 -22.40
C PHE A 180 7.75 -1.04 -22.03
N VAL A 181 7.73 -0.36 -20.88
CA VAL A 181 6.60 0.47 -20.46
C VAL A 181 6.38 1.63 -21.45
N ARG A 182 7.46 2.31 -21.86
CA ARG A 182 7.40 3.37 -22.88
C ARG A 182 6.87 2.87 -24.21
N ARG A 183 7.39 1.73 -24.68
CA ARG A 183 6.96 1.10 -25.95
C ARG A 183 5.49 0.70 -25.90
N LEU A 184 5.01 0.24 -24.75
CA LEU A 184 3.61 -0.11 -24.55
C LEU A 184 2.73 1.14 -24.67
N HIS A 185 3.09 2.23 -23.99
CA HIS A 185 2.43 3.54 -24.14
C HIS A 185 2.41 3.99 -25.60
N ASP A 186 3.56 4.00 -26.29
CA ASP A 186 3.63 4.44 -27.69
C ASP A 186 2.71 3.64 -28.62
N LYS A 187 2.60 2.33 -28.40
CA LYS A 187 1.78 1.43 -29.24
C LYS A 187 0.28 1.46 -28.93
N THR A 188 -0.11 1.80 -27.70
CA THR A 188 -1.50 1.63 -27.22
C THR A 188 -2.16 2.93 -26.77
N GLN A 189 -1.38 4.00 -26.56
CA GLN A 189 -1.81 5.29 -26.03
C GLN A 189 -2.51 5.22 -24.66
N ILE A 190 -2.31 4.14 -23.90
CA ILE A 190 -2.79 4.05 -22.51
C ILE A 190 -2.10 5.08 -21.61
N GLY A 191 -2.78 5.50 -20.56
CA GLY A 191 -2.16 6.30 -19.51
C GLY A 191 -1.11 5.51 -18.75
N VAL A 192 -0.03 6.17 -18.32
CA VAL A 192 1.02 5.56 -17.48
C VAL A 192 1.36 6.45 -16.30
N VAL A 193 1.32 5.90 -15.09
CA VAL A 193 1.80 6.54 -13.87
C VAL A 193 3.01 5.79 -13.37
N LEU A 194 4.17 6.45 -13.34
CA LEU A 194 5.38 5.94 -12.69
C LEU A 194 5.52 6.61 -11.32
N ALA A 195 5.41 5.84 -10.24
CA ALA A 195 5.50 6.35 -8.89
C ALA A 195 6.74 5.81 -8.15
N GLY A 196 7.39 6.66 -7.36
CA GLY A 196 8.63 6.25 -6.70
C GLY A 196 9.37 7.29 -5.87
N MET A 197 10.57 6.95 -5.43
CA MET A 197 11.51 7.88 -4.81
C MET A 197 12.13 8.86 -5.83
N PRO A 198 12.72 9.99 -5.40
CA PRO A 198 13.31 10.98 -6.30
C PRO A 198 14.36 10.42 -7.28
N ARG A 199 15.06 9.32 -6.92
CA ARG A 199 16.01 8.63 -7.81
C ARG A 199 15.36 8.07 -9.09
N LEU A 200 14.04 7.86 -9.09
CA LEU A 200 13.29 7.52 -10.30
C LEU A 200 13.54 8.53 -11.42
N LEU A 201 13.53 9.84 -11.12
CA LEU A 201 13.81 10.86 -12.13
C LEU A 201 15.22 10.76 -12.70
N VAL A 202 16.20 10.36 -11.88
CA VAL A 202 17.57 10.12 -12.33
C VAL A 202 17.62 8.92 -13.27
N ASN A 203 16.92 7.83 -12.92
CA ASN A 203 16.81 6.64 -13.77
C ASN A 203 16.15 6.97 -15.12
N LEU A 204 15.11 7.82 -15.13
CA LEU A 204 14.40 8.23 -16.34
C LEU A 204 15.21 9.19 -17.22
N ARG A 205 16.14 9.98 -16.65
CA ARG A 205 17.06 10.83 -17.42
C ARG A 205 18.27 10.07 -17.97
N GLY A 206 18.70 9.02 -17.25
CA GLY A 206 19.91 8.25 -17.56
C GLY A 206 21.19 8.92 -17.11
N LYS A 207 22.26 8.12 -17.00
CA LYS A 207 23.59 8.60 -16.60
C LYS A 207 24.29 9.44 -17.69
N SER A 208 23.86 9.35 -18.94
CA SER A 208 24.49 10.01 -20.11
C SER A 208 23.49 10.50 -21.17
N GLY A 209 22.21 10.72 -20.82
CA GLY A 209 21.19 11.21 -21.75
C GLY A 209 20.51 10.16 -22.65
N GLU A 210 20.88 8.88 -22.52
CA GLU A 210 20.30 7.75 -23.27
C GLU A 210 18.77 7.60 -23.09
N PHE A 211 18.18 8.16 -22.02
CA PHE A 211 16.74 8.09 -21.73
C PHE A 211 15.99 9.42 -21.93
N ALA A 212 16.59 10.38 -22.66
CA ALA A 212 15.88 11.58 -23.09
C ALA A 212 14.54 11.26 -23.78
N GLN A 213 14.42 10.10 -24.44
CA GLN A 213 13.19 9.67 -25.13
C GLN A 213 12.03 9.32 -24.18
N LEU A 214 12.27 8.70 -23.02
CA LEU A 214 11.19 8.41 -22.07
C LEU A 214 10.88 9.66 -21.25
N TYR A 215 11.92 10.35 -20.77
CA TYR A 215 11.74 11.60 -20.03
C TYR A 215 11.03 12.69 -20.86
N SER A 216 11.29 12.79 -22.17
CA SER A 216 10.57 13.71 -23.07
C SER A 216 9.10 13.33 -23.32
N ARG A 217 8.72 12.09 -23.03
CA ARG A 217 7.32 11.64 -23.06
C ARG A 217 6.60 11.85 -21.73
N VAL A 218 7.32 12.20 -20.66
CA VAL A 218 6.71 12.57 -19.38
C VAL A 218 6.06 13.95 -19.55
N ASN A 219 4.73 13.99 -19.53
CA ASN A 219 3.96 15.20 -19.73
C ASN A 219 3.81 16.02 -18.44
N ASN A 220 3.71 15.34 -17.30
CA ASN A 220 3.49 16.00 -16.03
C ASN A 220 4.20 15.25 -14.89
N THR A 221 4.56 15.99 -13.84
CA THR A 221 5.16 15.42 -12.65
C THR A 221 4.49 15.98 -11.40
N HIS A 222 4.28 15.12 -10.41
CA HIS A 222 3.85 15.54 -9.08
C HIS A 222 4.91 15.18 -8.04
N ASN A 223 5.40 16.20 -7.34
CA ASN A 223 6.42 16.06 -6.31
C ASN A 223 5.79 16.19 -4.92
N PHE A 224 5.81 15.10 -4.14
CA PHE A 224 5.46 15.11 -2.71
C PHE A 224 6.52 15.81 -1.84
N GLY A 225 7.70 16.08 -2.37
CA GLY A 225 8.82 16.67 -1.63
C GLY A 225 9.43 15.68 -0.64
N ASN A 226 10.01 16.24 0.43
CA ASN A 226 10.63 15.48 1.52
C ASN A 226 9.73 15.40 2.77
N ALA A 227 8.67 16.20 2.82
CA ALA A 227 7.75 16.33 3.94
C ALA A 227 6.38 16.77 3.41
N LEU A 228 5.31 16.27 4.03
CA LEU A 228 3.97 16.78 3.82
C LEU A 228 3.79 18.15 4.49
N PRO A 229 2.95 19.03 3.93
CA PRO A 229 2.55 20.25 4.60
C PRO A 229 1.81 19.96 5.91
N ASP A 230 1.97 20.83 6.91
CA ASP A 230 1.30 20.73 8.21
C ASP A 230 -0.22 20.61 8.07
N LYS A 231 -0.81 21.28 7.08
CA LYS A 231 -2.25 21.18 6.78
C LYS A 231 -2.68 19.76 6.39
N ASP A 232 -1.84 19.02 5.66
CA ASP A 232 -2.15 17.63 5.29
C ASP A 232 -1.99 16.70 6.50
N LEU A 233 -1.00 16.96 7.36
CA LEU A 233 -0.82 16.23 8.61
C LEU A 233 -1.95 16.48 9.61
N ALA A 234 -2.45 17.73 9.70
CA ALA A 234 -3.63 18.08 10.49
C ALA A 234 -4.86 17.32 10.01
N MET A 235 -5.12 17.31 8.69
CA MET A 235 -6.22 16.55 8.09
C MET A 235 -6.15 15.05 8.44
N LEU A 236 -4.95 14.45 8.41
CA LEU A 236 -4.74 13.06 8.80
C LEU A 236 -5.01 12.83 10.30
N THR A 237 -4.58 13.77 11.15
CA THR A 237 -4.73 13.69 12.60
C THR A 237 -6.18 13.83 13.02
N GLU A 238 -6.87 14.85 12.52
CA GLU A 238 -8.28 15.11 12.79
C GLU A 238 -9.18 13.98 12.27
N SER A 239 -8.89 13.45 11.08
CA SER A 239 -9.67 12.32 10.54
C SER A 239 -9.48 11.05 11.37
N ALA A 240 -8.32 10.85 11.98
CA ALA A 240 -8.06 9.68 12.81
C ALA A 240 -8.65 9.85 14.22
N LEU A 241 -8.40 10.99 14.87
CA LEU A 241 -8.73 11.21 16.28
C LEU A 241 -10.10 11.85 16.51
N GLY A 242 -10.71 12.46 15.49
CA GLY A 242 -11.96 13.20 15.60
C GLY A 242 -11.81 14.58 16.28
N THR A 243 -10.59 15.01 16.59
CA THR A 243 -10.27 16.29 17.22
C THR A 243 -8.96 16.85 16.68
N GLY A 244 -8.86 18.19 16.63
CA GLY A 244 -7.65 18.92 16.27
C GLY A 244 -6.81 19.36 17.48
N GLU A 245 -7.25 19.03 18.71
CA GLU A 245 -6.62 19.49 19.96
C GLU A 245 -5.13 19.18 20.02
N PHE A 246 -4.69 18.02 19.52
CA PHE A 246 -3.30 17.56 19.60
C PHE A 246 -2.50 17.76 18.32
N ASN A 247 -3.02 18.50 17.34
CA ASN A 247 -2.41 18.66 16.01
C ASN A 247 -0.96 19.16 16.12
N ASP A 248 -0.70 20.19 16.91
CA ASP A 248 0.64 20.78 17.04
C ASP A 248 1.69 19.75 17.49
N ALA A 249 1.33 18.90 18.45
CA ALA A 249 2.22 17.84 18.95
C ALA A 249 2.45 16.76 17.89
N PHE A 250 1.39 16.25 17.27
CA PHE A 250 1.49 15.21 16.24
C PHE A 250 2.26 15.70 15.00
N ILE A 251 2.01 16.93 14.55
CA ILE A 251 2.70 17.56 13.42
C ILE A 251 4.18 17.69 13.74
N LYS A 252 4.53 18.32 14.88
CA LYS A 252 5.91 18.49 15.34
C LYS A 252 6.67 17.16 15.37
N PHE A 253 6.08 16.13 15.97
CA PHE A 253 6.75 14.84 16.15
C PHE A 253 6.72 13.93 14.92
N SER A 254 5.80 14.16 13.97
CA SER A 254 5.78 13.46 12.69
C SER A 254 6.93 13.85 11.76
N LYS A 255 7.50 15.05 11.95
CA LYS A 255 8.56 15.61 11.09
C LYS A 255 8.19 15.61 9.60
N GLY A 256 6.94 15.89 9.27
CA GLY A 256 6.48 15.90 7.88
C GLY A 256 6.17 14.52 7.28
N ASN A 257 6.31 13.42 8.03
CA ASN A 257 6.18 12.07 7.49
C ASN A 257 4.86 11.39 7.90
N ALA A 258 3.98 11.09 6.93
CA ALA A 258 2.68 10.47 7.20
C ALA A 258 2.79 9.05 7.82
N ARG A 259 3.79 8.25 7.44
CA ARG A 259 4.01 6.93 8.05
C ARG A 259 4.40 7.08 9.52
N ARG A 260 5.31 8.02 9.83
CA ARG A 260 5.67 8.33 11.22
C ARG A 260 4.47 8.84 12.01
N LEU A 261 3.69 9.75 11.43
CA LEU A 261 2.44 10.25 12.02
C LEU A 261 1.48 9.10 12.33
N SER A 262 1.20 8.22 11.37
CA SER A 262 0.32 7.05 11.55
C SER A 262 0.81 6.11 12.65
N ASN A 263 2.12 5.87 12.73
CA ASN A 263 2.71 5.07 13.81
C ASN A 263 2.59 5.75 15.18
N LEU A 264 2.80 7.07 15.25
CA LEU A 264 2.65 7.85 16.48
C LEU A 264 1.20 7.84 16.96
N MET A 265 0.24 8.17 16.09
CA MET A 265 -1.20 8.14 16.42
C MET A 265 -1.65 6.75 16.87
N SER A 266 -1.31 5.71 16.10
CA SER A 266 -1.66 4.32 16.47
C SER A 266 -1.09 3.92 17.82
N GLY A 267 0.12 4.39 18.13
CA GLY A 267 0.81 4.14 19.39
C GLY A 267 0.13 4.80 20.58
N VAL A 268 -0.13 6.10 20.47
CA VAL A 268 -0.76 6.92 21.51
C VAL A 268 -2.18 6.44 21.79
N VAL A 269 -2.98 6.19 20.75
CA VAL A 269 -4.33 5.63 20.89
C VAL A 269 -4.30 4.29 21.61
N ARG A 270 -3.31 3.44 21.31
CA ARG A 270 -3.14 2.16 22.01
C ARG A 270 -2.81 2.38 23.49
N LEU A 271 -1.93 3.32 23.84
CA LEU A 271 -1.60 3.64 25.23
C LEU A 271 -2.80 4.18 26.01
N SER A 272 -3.53 5.13 25.45
CA SER A 272 -4.76 5.69 26.04
C SER A 272 -5.76 4.59 26.38
N LYS A 273 -5.99 3.63 25.45
CA LYS A 273 -6.88 2.50 25.70
C LYS A 273 -6.38 1.51 26.75
N LEU A 274 -5.08 1.22 26.76
CA LEU A 274 -4.48 0.32 27.76
C LEU A 274 -4.54 0.91 29.18
N ASN A 275 -4.46 2.24 29.29
CA ASN A 275 -4.48 2.96 30.56
C ASN A 275 -5.88 3.45 30.94
N GLU A 276 -6.91 3.17 30.11
CA GLU A 276 -8.29 3.61 30.31
C GLU A 276 -8.44 5.12 30.57
N CYS A 277 -7.66 5.94 29.85
CA CYS A 277 -7.67 7.39 30.01
C CYS A 277 -7.69 8.11 28.65
N ASP A 278 -8.02 9.39 28.68
CA ASP A 278 -7.96 10.22 27.48
C ASP A 278 -6.52 10.42 27.00
N ILE A 279 -6.37 10.80 25.73
CA ILE A 279 -5.07 11.15 25.16
C ILE A 279 -4.56 12.43 25.83
N THR A 280 -3.29 12.44 26.23
CA THR A 280 -2.64 13.63 26.78
C THR A 280 -1.40 14.01 25.97
N TYR A 281 -0.93 15.24 26.14
CA TYR A 281 0.32 15.71 25.53
C TYR A 281 1.54 14.90 25.99
N GLU A 282 1.59 14.54 27.28
CA GLU A 282 2.69 13.73 27.81
C GLU A 282 2.77 12.37 27.11
N MET A 283 1.63 11.72 26.86
CA MET A 283 1.61 10.43 26.15
C MET A 283 2.20 10.52 24.75
N ILE A 284 1.90 11.60 24.03
CA ILE A 284 2.43 11.83 22.67
C ILE A 284 3.94 12.03 22.73
N GLU A 285 4.42 12.82 23.69
CA GLU A 285 5.85 13.08 23.86
C GLU A 285 6.62 11.82 24.27
N GLU A 286 6.10 11.05 25.22
CA GLU A 286 6.69 9.78 25.66
C GLU A 286 6.75 8.76 24.54
N TYR A 287 5.67 8.59 23.78
CA TYR A 287 5.66 7.64 22.66
C TYR A 287 6.61 8.07 21.54
N ASN A 288 6.73 9.38 21.28
CA ASN A 288 7.69 9.88 20.29
C ASN A 288 9.14 9.49 20.62
N LYS A 289 9.53 9.43 21.90
CA LYS A 289 10.86 8.98 22.35
C LYS A 289 11.13 7.51 21.99
N MET A 290 10.08 6.70 21.82
CA MET A 290 10.18 5.29 21.43
C MET A 290 10.22 5.06 19.91
N LEU A 291 9.94 6.10 19.10
CA LEU A 291 9.94 5.99 17.65
C LEU A 291 11.32 6.26 17.05
N ILE A 292 11.85 5.28 16.32
CA ILE A 292 13.09 5.41 15.53
C ILE A 292 12.99 6.64 14.63
N SER A 293 13.98 7.53 14.74
CA SER A 293 14.07 8.82 14.04
C SER A 293 14.18 8.67 12.54
#